data_AF-A0A6N8FIB5-F1
#
_entry.id   AF-A0A6N8FIB5-F1
#
_cell.length_a   1.000
_cell.length_b   1.000
_cell.length_c   1.000
_cell.angle_alpha   90.00
_cell.angle_beta   90.00
_cell.angle_gamma   90.00
#
_symmetry.space_group_name_H-M   'P 1'
#
loop_
_entity.id
_entity.type
_entity.pdbx_description
1 polymer ?
#
loop_
_entity_poly.entity_id
_entity_poly.type
_entity_poly.pdbx_seq_one_letter_code
_entity_poly.pdbx_strand_id
1 'polypeptide(L)'
;MEIGSFIKLQRVKQGMTQEELADGIVSMSYLSKIENQRTEASPEVISMLCTRLGIELDSDKDITIKEKCENWFNMLFEVNDKKEITETYNELSELLALVRSDSLMMFEIHKIRYFLILGEYDNALEQINKLNEVSGSFDSLHLFYWYKFKGNYSSLNSEFAQAMRMYKHAEDKLNQIKLDEEQVADLQYTMAVTHSKLRNTLESIEYANKAIDLFQKEYNFIRCAQCHIVLGISYRRIKMYDKAIKHYNLARHLGELNKSKQVIQLTNQNLGYLYSSVGDSKEAIKHFIEVVEDEKLEINERLLGLTNLIKEYYKIQNFDQATKELERAKHLLQLSTDNVNHRLYEYIIHTFSYAISEQHEQFTSLVMEEFLPYLQKRKDYGNLIVYSNMLAKHFEKVGRYKDSVKYYKLANLTYEEVVNI
;
A
#
# COMPACT_ATOMS: atom_id res chain seq x y z
N MET A 1 21.42 4.51 21.67
CA MET A 1 20.41 5.58 21.89
C MET A 1 20.78 6.34 23.16
N GLU A 2 20.64 7.67 23.17
CA GLU A 2 20.90 8.46 24.38
C GLU A 2 19.95 8.10 25.53
N ILE A 3 20.50 7.97 26.74
CA ILE A 3 19.78 7.43 27.90
C ILE A 3 18.55 8.26 28.28
N GLY A 4 18.59 9.57 28.10
CA GLY A 4 17.45 10.45 28.38
C GLY A 4 16.24 10.12 27.50
N SER A 5 16.47 9.88 26.21
CA SER A 5 15.39 9.56 25.27
C SER A 5 14.83 8.16 25.48
N PHE A 6 15.69 7.21 25.90
CA PHE A 6 15.24 5.89 26.36
C PHE A 6 14.30 5.99 27.57
N ILE A 7 14.69 6.77 28.59
CA ILE A 7 13.87 7.01 29.79
C ILE A 7 12.53 7.63 29.40
N LYS A 8 12.54 8.67 28.56
CA LYS A 8 11.33 9.33 28.07
C LYS A 8 10.38 8.34 27.37
N LEU A 9 10.92 7.51 26.48
CA LEU A 9 10.16 6.53 25.72
C LEU A 9 9.50 5.49 26.64
N GLN A 10 10.24 4.95 27.62
CA GLN A 10 9.71 3.96 28.56
C GLN A 10 8.70 4.56 29.53
N ARG A 11 8.94 5.79 30.00
CA ARG A 11 7.98 6.53 30.82
C ARG A 11 6.64 6.72 30.09
N VAL A 12 6.67 7.23 28.86
CA VAL A 12 5.46 7.44 28.04
C VAL A 12 4.76 6.12 27.75
N LYS A 13 5.50 5.02 27.53
CA LYS A 13 4.94 3.67 27.38
C LYS A 13 4.13 3.20 28.59
N GLN A 14 4.61 3.48 29.79
CA GLN A 14 3.94 3.09 31.04
C GLN A 14 2.85 4.10 31.46
N GLY A 15 2.60 5.15 30.67
CA GLY A 15 1.62 6.18 30.99
C GLY A 15 2.00 7.08 32.17
N MET A 16 3.27 7.05 32.61
CA MET A 16 3.75 7.82 33.76
C MET A 16 4.02 9.28 33.40
N THR A 17 3.68 10.20 34.30
CA THR A 17 4.04 11.61 34.22
C THR A 17 5.51 11.83 34.61
N GLN A 18 6.07 12.98 34.21
CA GLN A 18 7.43 13.34 34.65
C GLN A 18 7.50 13.54 36.16
N GLU A 19 6.43 14.00 36.80
CA GLU A 19 6.38 14.15 38.26
C GLU A 19 6.47 12.79 38.97
N GLU A 20 5.67 11.81 38.54
CA GLU A 20 5.65 10.46 39.12
C GLU A 20 7.00 9.75 38.97
N LEU A 21 7.64 9.84 37.79
CA LEU A 21 8.96 9.21 37.60
C LEU A 21 10.05 9.93 38.40
N ALA A 22 10.00 11.26 38.51
CA ALA A 22 11.01 12.04 39.20
C ALA A 22 10.92 11.96 40.73
N ASP A 23 9.74 11.66 41.29
CA ASP A 23 9.45 11.76 42.71
C ASP A 23 10.47 11.03 43.61
N GLY A 24 11.05 11.74 44.58
CA GLY A 24 12.09 11.20 45.46
C GLY A 24 13.41 10.79 44.79
N ILE A 25 13.64 11.10 43.50
CA ILE A 25 14.92 10.91 42.80
C ILE A 25 15.51 12.26 42.39
N VAL A 26 14.78 13.05 41.61
CA VAL A 26 15.20 14.35 41.07
C VAL A 26 14.00 15.30 40.93
N SER A 27 14.23 16.58 40.61
CA SER A 27 13.11 17.47 40.28
C SER A 27 12.54 17.15 38.89
N MET A 28 11.23 17.38 38.70
CA MET A 28 10.56 17.24 37.39
C MET A 28 11.29 18.05 36.29
N SER A 29 11.72 19.27 36.61
CA SER A 29 12.43 20.13 35.66
C SER A 29 13.81 19.59 35.29
N TYR A 30 14.49 18.90 36.20
CA TYR A 30 15.74 18.22 35.93
C TYR A 30 15.52 16.96 35.09
N LEU A 31 14.53 16.13 35.41
CA LEU A 31 14.15 14.97 34.59
C LEU A 31 13.80 15.39 33.15
N SER A 32 13.04 16.47 32.98
CA SER A 32 12.71 17.01 31.66
C SER A 32 13.96 17.43 30.87
N LYS A 33 15.00 17.97 31.53
CA LYS A 33 16.28 18.27 30.88
C LYS A 33 17.04 17.00 30.48
N ILE A 34 17.03 15.96 31.32
CA ILE A 34 17.63 14.65 31.01
C ILE A 34 16.93 14.05 29.79
N GLU A 35 15.59 13.96 29.82
CA GLU A 35 14.77 13.34 28.77
C GLU A 35 14.94 13.99 27.39
N ASN A 36 15.16 15.31 27.38
CA ASN A 36 15.36 16.09 26.17
C ASN A 36 16.85 16.34 25.86
N GLN A 37 17.76 15.57 26.44
CA GLN A 37 19.22 15.61 26.19
C GLN A 37 19.86 17.00 26.44
N ARG A 38 19.29 17.79 27.34
CA ARG A 38 19.81 19.13 27.70
C ARG A 38 20.80 19.08 28.87
N THR A 39 20.89 17.96 29.58
CA THR A 39 21.79 17.79 30.74
C THR A 39 22.09 16.31 30.93
N GLU A 40 23.35 15.98 31.20
CA GLU A 40 23.77 14.63 31.59
C GLU A 40 23.54 14.42 33.09
N ALA A 41 22.94 13.28 33.46
CA ALA A 41 22.73 12.89 34.84
C ALA A 41 23.81 11.93 35.33
N SER A 42 24.02 11.90 36.65
CA SER A 42 24.95 10.94 37.25
C SER A 42 24.47 9.50 37.02
N PRO A 43 25.39 8.52 36.93
CA PRO A 43 25.03 7.11 36.79
C PRO A 43 24.06 6.61 37.87
N GLU A 44 24.16 7.14 39.09
CA GLU A 44 23.25 6.82 40.20
C GLU A 44 21.81 7.27 39.91
N VAL A 45 21.62 8.51 39.44
CA VAL A 45 20.29 9.03 39.07
C VAL A 45 19.69 8.20 37.94
N ILE A 46 20.49 7.89 36.91
CA ILE A 46 20.05 7.02 35.81
C ILE A 46 19.65 5.65 36.34
N SER A 47 20.46 5.04 37.21
CA SER A 47 20.15 3.74 37.81
C SER A 47 18.84 3.78 38.57
N MET A 48 18.60 4.80 39.40
CA MET A 48 17.36 4.94 40.17
C MET A 48 16.14 5.10 39.26
N LEU A 49 16.25 5.90 38.21
CA LEU A 49 15.18 6.08 37.22
C LEU A 49 14.88 4.78 36.46
N CYS A 50 15.92 4.06 36.02
CA CYS A 50 15.79 2.76 35.38
C CYS A 50 15.18 1.71 36.33
N THR A 51 15.60 1.66 37.59
CA THR A 51 15.03 0.76 38.60
C THR A 51 13.55 1.04 38.80
N ARG A 52 13.14 2.31 38.87
CA ARG A 52 11.71 2.67 38.98
C ARG A 52 10.90 2.28 37.76
N LEU A 53 11.50 2.37 36.58
CA LEU A 53 10.90 1.89 35.33
C LEU A 53 10.90 0.36 35.20
N GLY A 54 11.54 -0.37 36.12
CA GLY A 54 11.65 -1.83 36.08
C GLY A 54 12.68 -2.35 35.06
N ILE A 55 13.74 -1.58 34.79
CA ILE A 55 14.68 -1.85 33.68
C ILE A 55 16.02 -2.37 34.19
N GLU A 56 16.44 -3.52 33.68
CA GLU A 56 17.75 -4.16 33.87
C GLU A 56 18.81 -3.56 32.92
N LEU A 57 20.04 -3.45 33.43
CA LEU A 57 21.22 -3.03 32.66
C LEU A 57 22.11 -4.26 32.42
N ASP A 58 21.91 -4.96 31.30
CA ASP A 58 22.63 -6.19 30.95
C ASP A 58 23.14 -6.13 29.50
N SER A 59 24.47 -6.04 29.33
CA SER A 59 25.11 -5.88 28.01
C SER A 59 25.08 -7.15 27.15
N ASP A 60 25.10 -8.33 27.76
CA ASP A 60 25.13 -9.60 27.01
C ASP A 60 23.73 -9.91 26.45
N LYS A 61 22.69 -9.58 27.23
CA LYS A 61 21.31 -9.64 26.73
C LYS A 61 21.06 -8.64 25.60
N ASP A 62 21.67 -7.45 25.64
CA ASP A 62 21.49 -6.42 24.60
C ASP A 62 21.96 -6.89 23.21
N ILE A 63 23.11 -7.56 23.12
CA ILE A 63 23.61 -8.13 21.86
C ILE A 63 22.59 -9.13 21.28
N THR A 64 22.07 -10.02 22.11
CA THR A 64 21.06 -11.02 21.71
C THR A 64 19.76 -10.36 21.25
N ILE A 65 19.33 -9.30 21.94
CA ILE A 65 18.13 -8.54 21.57
C ILE A 65 18.32 -7.87 20.21
N LYS A 66 19.51 -7.29 19.95
CA LYS A 66 19.82 -6.66 18.67
C LYS A 66 19.67 -7.63 17.51
N GLU A 67 20.28 -8.82 17.59
CA GLU A 67 20.17 -9.85 16.54
C GLU A 67 18.71 -10.29 16.33
N LYS A 68 17.94 -10.47 17.40
CA LYS A 68 16.50 -10.79 17.31
C LYS A 68 15.70 -9.65 16.67
N CYS A 69 16.00 -8.40 16.98
CA CYS A 69 15.35 -7.24 16.34
C CYS A 69 15.65 -7.16 14.84
N GLU A 70 16.89 -7.43 14.43
CA GLU A 70 17.28 -7.47 13.01
C GLU A 70 16.57 -8.61 12.28
N ASN A 71 16.50 -9.81 12.87
CA ASN A 71 15.76 -10.93 12.30
C ASN A 71 14.27 -10.61 12.15
N TRP A 72 13.63 -10.10 13.22
CA TRP A 72 12.23 -9.71 13.18
C TRP A 72 11.96 -8.64 12.13
N PHE A 73 12.87 -7.68 11.97
CA PHE A 73 12.75 -6.66 10.93
C PHE A 73 12.76 -7.26 9.52
N ASN A 74 13.67 -8.21 9.24
CA ASN A 74 13.73 -8.89 7.94
C ASN A 74 12.43 -9.64 7.63
N MET A 75 11.80 -10.22 8.66
CA MET A 75 10.49 -10.88 8.50
C MET A 75 9.38 -9.93 8.02
N LEU A 76 9.53 -8.61 8.21
CA LEU A 76 8.56 -7.61 7.74
C LEU A 76 8.66 -7.33 6.23
N PHE A 77 9.64 -7.90 5.51
CA PHE A 77 9.81 -7.72 4.05
C PHE A 77 9.59 -9.00 3.25
N GLU A 78 9.70 -10.15 3.89
CA GLU A 78 9.47 -11.47 3.30
C GLU A 78 8.00 -11.90 3.38
N VAL A 79 7.63 -12.93 2.61
CA VAL A 79 6.30 -13.55 2.67
C VAL A 79 6.25 -14.51 3.87
N ASN A 80 6.43 -13.96 5.07
CA ASN A 80 6.42 -14.72 6.32
C ASN A 80 5.01 -14.77 6.92
N ASP A 81 4.75 -15.82 7.70
CA ASP A 81 3.45 -16.02 8.34
C ASP A 81 3.21 -14.91 9.37
N LYS A 82 2.05 -14.26 9.29
CA LYS A 82 1.62 -13.21 10.24
C LYS A 82 1.69 -13.69 11.69
N LYS A 83 1.44 -14.99 11.92
CA LYS A 83 1.52 -15.61 13.25
C LYS A 83 2.95 -15.58 13.79
N GLU A 84 3.92 -15.99 12.98
CA GLU A 84 5.33 -16.04 13.39
C GLU A 84 5.89 -14.63 13.65
N ILE A 85 5.51 -13.66 12.82
CA ILE A 85 5.85 -12.24 13.01
C ILE A 85 5.30 -11.73 14.35
N THR A 86 4.06 -12.11 14.70
CA THR A 86 3.38 -11.70 15.93
C THR A 86 3.99 -12.36 17.17
N GLU A 87 4.32 -13.65 17.11
CA GLU A 87 4.97 -14.38 18.19
C GLU A 87 6.34 -13.77 18.52
N THR A 88 7.15 -13.50 17.48
CA THR A 88 8.47 -12.86 17.64
C THR A 88 8.35 -11.43 18.17
N TYR A 89 7.35 -10.68 17.71
CA TYR A 89 7.04 -9.34 18.24
C TYR A 89 6.71 -9.36 19.74
N ASN A 90 5.91 -10.32 20.19
CA ASN A 90 5.54 -10.45 21.60
C ASN A 90 6.74 -10.78 22.47
N GLU A 91 7.57 -11.75 22.04
CA GLU A 91 8.81 -12.10 22.74
C GLU A 91 9.76 -10.90 22.85
N LEU A 92 10.00 -10.19 21.75
CA LEU A 92 10.83 -8.99 21.73
C LEU A 92 10.26 -7.88 22.62
N SER A 93 8.94 -7.72 22.65
CA SER A 93 8.27 -6.70 23.45
C SER A 93 8.43 -6.95 24.95
N GLU A 94 8.39 -8.21 25.39
CA GLU A 94 8.65 -8.58 26.78
C GLU A 94 10.12 -8.34 27.15
N LEU A 95 11.06 -8.77 26.30
CA LEU A 95 12.50 -8.56 26.53
C LEU A 95 12.86 -7.07 26.61
N LEU A 96 12.34 -6.25 25.68
CA LEU A 96 12.60 -4.81 25.61
C LEU A 96 11.85 -3.98 26.65
N ALA A 97 10.88 -4.57 27.36
CA ALA A 97 10.28 -3.95 28.54
C ALA A 97 11.19 -4.08 29.77
N LEU A 98 11.92 -5.20 29.87
CA LEU A 98 12.74 -5.53 31.03
C LEU A 98 14.20 -5.15 30.88
N VAL A 99 14.75 -5.18 29.67
CA VAL A 99 16.19 -4.96 29.43
C VAL A 99 16.41 -3.66 28.69
N ARG A 100 17.37 -2.85 29.17
CA ARG A 100 17.84 -1.69 28.42
C ARG A 100 18.56 -2.17 27.16
N SER A 101 18.03 -1.75 26.00
CA SER A 101 18.64 -2.01 24.70
C SER A 101 18.72 -0.76 23.86
N ASP A 102 19.83 -0.59 23.14
CA ASP A 102 19.98 0.46 22.13
C ASP A 102 19.08 0.24 20.90
N SER A 103 18.63 -1.00 20.68
CA SER A 103 17.74 -1.39 19.59
C SER A 103 16.28 -0.97 19.82
N LEU A 104 15.92 -0.55 21.04
CA LEU A 104 14.54 -0.24 21.41
C LEU A 104 13.90 0.80 20.50
N MET A 105 14.60 1.91 20.20
CA MET A 105 14.01 2.97 19.38
C MET A 105 13.72 2.49 17.96
N MET A 106 14.66 1.75 17.37
CA MET A 106 14.49 1.18 16.04
C MET A 106 13.35 0.16 16.01
N PHE A 107 13.27 -0.70 17.03
CA PHE A 107 12.16 -1.63 17.20
C PHE A 107 10.81 -0.91 17.25
N GLU A 108 10.69 0.17 18.04
CA GLU A 108 9.46 0.96 18.10
C GLU A 108 9.09 1.61 16.77
N ILE A 109 10.07 2.09 15.98
CA ILE A 109 9.82 2.60 14.63
C ILE A 109 9.34 1.47 13.70
N HIS A 110 9.95 0.29 13.79
CA HIS A 110 9.59 -0.89 13.00
C HIS A 110 8.16 -1.39 13.30
N LYS A 111 7.63 -1.15 14.52
CA LYS A 111 6.23 -1.47 14.86
C LYS A 111 5.21 -0.84 13.93
N ILE A 112 5.50 0.35 13.38
CA ILE A 112 4.63 1.00 12.39
C ILE A 112 4.41 0.07 11.21
N ARG A 113 5.51 -0.48 10.65
CA ARG A 113 5.43 -1.42 9.53
C ARG A 113 4.73 -2.72 9.92
N TYR A 114 5.03 -3.25 11.10
CA TYR A 114 4.37 -4.44 11.64
C TYR A 114 2.84 -4.29 11.65
N PHE A 115 2.32 -3.21 12.26
CA PHE A 115 0.89 -2.95 12.28
C PHE A 115 0.29 -2.78 10.88
N LEU A 116 1.00 -2.13 9.96
CA LEU A 116 0.57 -2.00 8.57
C LEU A 116 0.46 -3.36 7.85
N ILE A 117 1.36 -4.31 8.10
CA ILE A 117 1.32 -5.67 7.51
C ILE A 117 0.13 -6.47 8.06
N LEU A 118 -0.21 -6.27 9.34
CA LEU A 118 -1.39 -6.88 9.95
C LEU A 118 -2.70 -6.23 9.49
N GLY A 119 -2.66 -5.02 8.92
CA GLY A 119 -3.84 -4.23 8.56
C GLY A 119 -4.41 -3.44 9.74
N GLU A 120 -3.64 -3.28 10.81
CA GLU A 120 -4.01 -2.57 12.04
C GLU A 120 -3.67 -1.07 11.91
N TYR A 121 -4.39 -0.36 11.05
CA TYR A 121 -4.10 1.03 10.71
C TYR A 121 -4.20 1.99 11.91
N ASP A 122 -5.14 1.75 12.83
CA ASP A 122 -5.31 2.58 14.03
C ASP A 122 -4.12 2.43 14.98
N ASN A 123 -3.63 1.20 15.18
CA ASN A 123 -2.43 0.93 15.99
C ASN A 123 -1.17 1.55 15.37
N ALA A 124 -1.05 1.50 14.03
CA ALA A 124 0.03 2.18 13.33
C ALA A 124 -0.01 3.71 13.56
N LEU A 125 -1.19 4.31 13.54
CA LEU A 125 -1.37 5.75 13.78
C LEU A 125 -1.06 6.12 15.23
N GLU A 126 -1.52 5.33 16.20
CA GLU A 126 -1.19 5.53 17.61
C GLU A 126 0.33 5.49 17.84
N GLN A 127 1.00 4.50 17.24
CA GLN A 127 2.45 4.38 17.33
C GLN A 127 3.17 5.58 16.69
N ILE A 128 2.70 6.07 15.54
CA ILE A 128 3.21 7.30 14.94
C ILE A 128 3.03 8.50 15.89
N ASN A 129 1.85 8.65 16.50
CA ASN A 129 1.59 9.78 17.40
C ASN A 129 2.51 9.77 18.62
N LYS A 130 2.71 8.59 19.22
CA LYS A 130 3.65 8.39 20.34
C LYS A 130 5.09 8.72 19.96
N LEU A 131 5.55 8.23 18.80
CA LEU A 131 6.92 8.46 18.34
C LEU A 131 7.17 9.91 17.91
N ASN A 132 6.14 10.66 17.48
CA ASN A 132 6.29 12.09 17.21
C ASN A 132 6.85 12.86 18.43
N GLU A 133 6.47 12.48 19.67
CA GLU A 133 6.92 13.16 20.91
C GLU A 133 8.42 12.99 21.22
N VAL A 134 9.03 11.94 20.67
CA VAL A 134 10.44 11.59 20.84
C VAL A 134 11.25 11.74 19.56
N SER A 135 10.61 12.08 18.44
CA SER A 135 11.24 12.19 17.11
C SER A 135 12.41 13.18 17.04
N GLY A 136 12.46 14.18 17.92
CA GLY A 136 13.59 15.11 18.03
C GLY A 136 14.91 14.45 18.48
N SER A 137 14.87 13.22 18.99
CA SER A 137 16.04 12.45 19.40
C SER A 137 16.54 11.45 18.34
N PHE A 138 15.87 11.37 17.19
CA PHE A 138 16.20 10.39 16.17
C PHE A 138 17.50 10.77 15.45
N ASP A 139 18.43 9.82 15.37
CA ASP A 139 19.58 9.93 14.47
C ASP A 139 19.15 9.75 13.00
N SER A 140 20.11 9.85 12.08
CA SER A 140 19.83 9.77 10.64
C SER A 140 19.26 8.41 10.20
N LEU A 141 19.60 7.31 10.88
CA LEU A 141 19.07 5.98 10.55
C LEU A 141 17.63 5.83 11.07
N HIS A 142 17.36 6.27 12.29
CA HIS A 142 16.00 6.33 12.82
C HIS A 142 15.11 7.23 11.95
N LEU A 143 15.59 8.41 11.56
CA LEU A 143 14.85 9.32 10.67
C LEU A 143 14.55 8.70 9.31
N PHE A 144 15.48 7.95 8.72
CA PHE A 144 15.25 7.24 7.47
C PHE A 144 14.03 6.31 7.57
N TYR A 145 14.02 5.39 8.53
CA TYR A 145 12.94 4.42 8.70
C TYR A 145 11.64 5.07 9.16
N TRP A 146 11.74 6.08 10.03
CA TRP A 146 10.61 6.87 10.46
C TRP A 146 9.86 7.51 9.29
N TYR A 147 10.58 8.20 8.41
CA TYR A 147 9.98 8.81 7.23
C TYR A 147 9.49 7.76 6.24
N LYS A 148 10.24 6.68 6.02
CA LYS A 148 9.83 5.56 5.16
C LYS A 148 8.48 4.97 5.62
N PHE A 149 8.33 4.63 6.90
CA PHE A 149 7.09 4.00 7.40
C PHE A 149 5.93 4.98 7.55
N LYS A 150 6.16 6.27 7.84
CA LYS A 150 5.11 7.29 7.70
C LYS A 150 4.64 7.43 6.26
N GLY A 151 5.57 7.34 5.30
CA GLY A 151 5.25 7.27 3.88
C GLY A 151 4.39 6.06 3.54
N ASN A 152 4.73 4.88 4.07
CA ASN A 152 3.94 3.67 3.87
C ASN A 152 2.52 3.79 4.44
N TYR A 153 2.38 4.35 5.65
CA TYR A 153 1.09 4.64 6.27
C TYR A 153 0.23 5.56 5.39
N SER A 154 0.76 6.72 4.99
CA SER A 154 0.05 7.64 4.09
C SER A 154 -0.28 7.01 2.73
N SER A 155 0.60 6.16 2.18
CA SER A 155 0.35 5.47 0.92
C SER A 155 -0.82 4.49 1.01
N LEU A 156 -0.96 3.76 2.13
CA LEU A 156 -2.08 2.84 2.36
C LEU A 156 -3.39 3.58 2.56
N ASN A 157 -3.35 4.77 3.17
CA ASN A 157 -4.49 5.69 3.26
C ASN A 157 -4.79 6.47 1.96
N SER A 158 -4.15 6.11 0.85
CA SER A 158 -4.29 6.77 -0.45
C SER A 158 -3.86 8.25 -0.49
N GLU A 159 -3.12 8.73 0.51
CA GLU A 159 -2.54 10.07 0.57
C GLU A 159 -1.19 10.12 -0.17
N PHE A 160 -1.19 9.77 -1.45
CA PHE A 160 0.05 9.54 -2.20
C PHE A 160 0.98 10.75 -2.26
N ALA A 161 0.44 11.98 -2.27
CA ALA A 161 1.25 13.20 -2.25
C ALA A 161 1.99 13.37 -0.92
N GLN A 162 1.35 13.04 0.19
CA GLN A 162 1.99 13.05 1.51
C GLN A 162 2.99 11.91 1.65
N ALA A 163 2.64 10.72 1.17
CA ALA A 163 3.54 9.57 1.12
C ALA A 163 4.85 9.93 0.38
N MET A 164 4.74 10.55 -0.80
CA MET A 164 5.89 11.00 -1.58
C MET A 164 6.77 12.02 -0.84
N ARG A 165 6.18 12.96 -0.10
CA ARG A 165 6.98 13.90 0.72
C ARG A 165 7.77 13.17 1.79
N MET A 166 7.16 12.20 2.46
CA MET A 166 7.85 11.40 3.47
C MET A 166 8.96 10.55 2.85
N TYR A 167 8.72 9.90 1.71
CA TYR A 167 9.77 9.13 1.03
C TYR A 167 10.95 9.99 0.58
N LYS A 168 10.72 11.23 0.12
CA LYS A 168 11.81 12.17 -0.18
C LYS A 168 12.63 12.51 1.06
N HIS A 169 11.98 12.74 2.20
CA HIS A 169 12.72 12.94 3.46
C HIS A 169 13.52 11.71 3.88
N ALA A 170 13.02 10.49 3.61
CA ALA A 170 13.80 9.27 3.82
C ALA A 170 15.01 9.22 2.86
N GLU A 171 14.80 9.50 1.57
CA GLU A 171 15.86 9.52 0.56
C GLU A 171 16.97 10.53 0.91
N ASP A 172 16.62 11.73 1.39
CA ASP A 172 17.58 12.75 1.82
C ASP A 172 18.55 12.23 2.91
N LYS A 173 18.10 11.30 3.76
CA LYS A 173 18.92 10.69 4.82
C LYS A 173 19.94 9.69 4.30
N LEU A 174 19.78 9.15 3.09
CA LEU A 174 20.74 8.21 2.49
C LEU A 174 22.14 8.83 2.32
N ASN A 175 22.25 10.15 2.21
CA ASN A 175 23.54 10.85 2.14
C ASN A 175 24.31 10.86 3.47
N GLN A 176 23.65 10.48 4.58
CA GLN A 176 24.20 10.57 5.94
C GLN A 176 24.37 9.22 6.61
N ILE A 177 23.88 8.14 5.97
CA ILE A 177 23.90 6.78 6.50
C ILE A 177 24.46 5.82 5.47
N LYS A 178 25.10 4.76 5.93
CA LYS A 178 25.41 3.60 5.10
C LYS A 178 24.32 2.56 5.35
N LEU A 179 23.54 2.28 4.32
CA LEU A 179 22.46 1.29 4.36
C LEU A 179 22.75 0.17 3.38
N ASP A 180 22.14 -0.98 3.61
CA ASP A 180 22.19 -2.09 2.68
C ASP A 180 21.53 -1.72 1.34
N GLU A 181 22.07 -2.24 0.23
CA GLU A 181 21.58 -1.97 -1.13
C GLU A 181 20.12 -2.40 -1.27
N GLU A 182 19.71 -3.49 -0.61
CA GLU A 182 18.31 -3.96 -0.60
C GLU A 182 17.35 -2.92 0.00
N GLN A 183 17.72 -2.27 1.10
CA GLN A 183 16.84 -1.29 1.76
C GLN A 183 16.72 0.01 0.96
N VAL A 184 17.79 0.39 0.24
CA VAL A 184 17.77 1.49 -0.73
C VAL A 184 16.83 1.14 -1.89
N ALA A 185 16.94 -0.08 -2.43
CA ALA A 185 16.09 -0.58 -3.51
C ALA A 185 14.60 -0.61 -3.12
N ASP A 186 14.27 -1.02 -1.89
CA ASP A 186 12.89 -1.05 -1.38
C ASP A 186 12.27 0.36 -1.27
N LEU A 187 13.05 1.37 -0.85
CA LEU A 187 12.59 2.76 -0.88
C LEU A 187 12.35 3.24 -2.32
N GLN A 188 13.30 2.98 -3.23
CA GLN A 188 13.17 3.35 -4.64
C GLN A 188 11.96 2.69 -5.30
N TYR A 189 11.72 1.41 -5.05
CA TYR A 189 10.52 0.71 -5.52
C TYR A 189 9.23 1.35 -4.98
N THR A 190 9.21 1.67 -3.68
CA THR A 190 8.05 2.29 -3.05
C THR A 190 7.78 3.69 -3.65
N MET A 191 8.82 4.46 -3.94
CA MET A 191 8.72 5.73 -4.65
C MET A 191 8.21 5.53 -6.08
N ALA A 192 8.69 4.51 -6.81
CA ALA A 192 8.23 4.18 -8.15
C ALA A 192 6.73 3.87 -8.19
N VAL A 193 6.24 3.08 -7.23
CA VAL A 193 4.80 2.76 -7.06
C VAL A 193 4.01 4.03 -6.75
N THR A 194 4.52 4.89 -5.87
CA THR A 194 3.82 6.11 -5.46
C THR A 194 3.78 7.15 -6.58
N HIS A 195 4.87 7.34 -7.33
CA HIS A 195 4.87 8.11 -8.57
C HIS A 195 3.89 7.53 -9.60
N SER A 196 3.80 6.20 -9.69
CA SER A 196 2.80 5.54 -10.52
C SER A 196 1.37 5.91 -10.07
N LYS A 197 1.06 5.92 -8.77
CA LYS A 197 -0.26 6.33 -8.27
C LYS A 197 -0.56 7.81 -8.51
N LEU A 198 0.46 8.67 -8.45
CA LEU A 198 0.39 10.10 -8.75
C LEU A 198 0.39 10.44 -10.24
N ARG A 199 0.49 9.44 -11.14
CA ARG A 199 0.62 9.61 -12.60
C ARG A 199 1.90 10.30 -13.10
N ASN A 200 2.87 10.57 -12.23
CA ASN A 200 4.24 10.97 -12.53
C ASN A 200 5.00 9.83 -13.25
N THR A 201 4.72 9.65 -14.54
CA THR A 201 5.04 8.42 -15.26
C THR A 201 6.53 8.29 -15.56
N LEU A 202 7.24 9.41 -15.80
CA LEU A 202 8.68 9.38 -16.07
C LEU A 202 9.48 9.04 -14.80
N GLU A 203 9.14 9.67 -13.69
CA GLU A 203 9.75 9.40 -12.38
C GLU A 203 9.46 7.96 -11.93
N SER A 204 8.24 7.47 -12.17
CA SER A 204 7.90 6.06 -11.90
C SER A 204 8.82 5.10 -12.66
N ILE A 205 9.13 5.40 -13.94
CA ILE A 205 10.07 4.60 -14.75
C ILE A 205 11.49 4.71 -14.19
N GLU A 206 11.95 5.92 -13.88
CA GLU A 206 13.29 6.16 -13.36
C GLU A 206 13.54 5.37 -12.06
N TYR A 207 12.67 5.54 -11.06
CA TYR A 207 12.81 4.85 -9.78
C TYR A 207 12.65 3.33 -9.90
N ALA A 208 11.77 2.84 -10.76
CA ALA A 208 11.63 1.40 -10.98
C ALA A 208 12.89 0.78 -11.59
N ASN A 209 13.58 1.49 -12.50
CA ASN A 209 14.85 1.00 -13.05
C ASN A 209 15.96 1.02 -11.99
N LYS A 210 16.10 2.10 -11.20
CA LYS A 210 17.07 2.15 -10.10
C LYS A 210 16.88 0.98 -9.12
N ALA A 211 15.63 0.69 -8.75
CA ALA A 211 15.32 -0.42 -7.86
C ALA A 211 15.66 -1.79 -8.48
N ILE A 212 15.37 -2.00 -9.77
CA ILE A 212 15.71 -3.24 -10.48
C ILE A 212 17.23 -3.48 -10.46
N ASP A 213 18.03 -2.45 -10.75
CA ASP A 213 19.48 -2.59 -10.84
C ASP A 213 20.08 -3.10 -9.51
N LEU A 214 19.51 -2.70 -8.37
CA LEU A 214 19.92 -3.16 -7.05
C LEU A 214 19.34 -4.54 -6.72
N PHE A 215 18.04 -4.75 -6.92
CA PHE A 215 17.42 -6.06 -6.64
C PHE A 215 17.99 -7.20 -7.48
N GLN A 216 18.48 -6.91 -8.69
CA GLN A 216 19.16 -7.90 -9.53
C GLN A 216 20.49 -8.36 -8.93
N LYS A 217 21.25 -7.47 -8.30
CA LYS A 217 22.52 -7.83 -7.63
C LYS A 217 22.27 -8.69 -6.39
N GLU A 218 21.21 -8.38 -5.65
CA GLU A 218 20.79 -9.12 -4.46
C GLU A 218 19.96 -10.38 -4.78
N TYR A 219 19.82 -10.73 -6.07
CA TYR A 219 19.04 -11.88 -6.53
C TYR A 219 17.57 -11.89 -6.05
N ASN A 220 17.02 -10.72 -5.69
CA ASN A 220 15.63 -10.57 -5.26
C ASN A 220 14.69 -10.50 -6.49
N PHE A 221 14.51 -11.65 -7.14
CA PHE A 221 13.78 -11.78 -8.39
C PHE A 221 12.27 -11.47 -8.27
N ILE A 222 11.68 -11.66 -7.08
CA ILE A 222 10.29 -11.28 -6.82
C ILE A 222 10.14 -9.76 -6.89
N ARG A 223 11.05 -9.01 -6.27
CA ARG A 223 11.06 -7.53 -6.35
C ARG A 223 11.37 -7.04 -7.76
N CYS A 224 12.27 -7.71 -8.49
CA CYS A 224 12.49 -7.42 -9.91
C CYS A 224 11.20 -7.56 -10.73
N ALA A 225 10.43 -8.62 -10.49
CA ALA A 225 9.15 -8.84 -11.16
C ALA A 225 8.14 -7.72 -10.85
N GLN A 226 8.02 -7.32 -9.58
CA GLN A 226 7.16 -6.22 -9.16
C GLN A 226 7.55 -4.89 -9.82
N CYS A 227 8.86 -4.59 -9.91
CA CYS A 227 9.32 -3.40 -10.62
C CYS A 227 9.00 -3.45 -12.12
N HIS A 228 9.10 -4.62 -12.75
CA HIS A 228 8.68 -4.80 -14.14
C HIS A 228 7.16 -4.60 -14.33
N ILE A 229 6.32 -4.97 -13.36
CA ILE A 229 4.89 -4.62 -13.39
C ILE A 229 4.70 -3.11 -13.36
N VAL A 230 5.42 -2.38 -12.49
CA VAL A 230 5.36 -0.90 -12.43
C VAL A 230 5.79 -0.29 -13.76
N LEU A 231 6.88 -0.76 -14.36
CA LEU A 231 7.33 -0.33 -15.69
C LEU A 231 6.28 -0.62 -16.77
N GLY A 232 5.68 -1.82 -16.76
CA GLY A 232 4.61 -2.18 -17.68
C GLY A 232 3.41 -1.25 -17.58
N ILE A 233 3.01 -0.89 -16.36
CA ILE A 233 1.92 0.07 -16.10
C ILE A 233 2.29 1.44 -16.66
N SER A 234 3.51 1.91 -16.42
CA SER A 234 3.99 3.21 -16.87
C SER A 234 4.08 3.30 -18.40
N TYR A 235 4.66 2.29 -19.06
CA TYR A 235 4.72 2.24 -20.53
C TYR A 235 3.34 2.12 -21.18
N ARG A 236 2.38 1.41 -20.55
CA ARG A 236 0.99 1.35 -21.03
C ARG A 236 0.34 2.73 -21.04
N ARG A 237 0.57 3.56 -20.02
CA ARG A 237 -0.02 4.91 -19.93
C ARG A 237 0.46 5.84 -21.04
N ILE A 238 1.75 5.78 -21.38
CA ILE A 238 2.32 6.54 -22.50
C ILE A 238 2.15 5.81 -23.85
N LYS A 239 1.26 4.81 -23.91
CA LYS A 239 0.87 4.06 -25.12
C LYS A 239 2.04 3.34 -25.82
N MET A 240 3.14 3.08 -25.11
CA MET A 240 4.24 2.24 -25.60
C MET A 240 3.92 0.76 -25.32
N TYR A 241 2.89 0.24 -25.99
CA TYR A 241 2.31 -1.07 -25.68
C TYR A 241 3.32 -2.22 -25.82
N ASP A 242 4.20 -2.20 -26.82
CA ASP A 242 5.21 -3.24 -27.01
C ASP A 242 6.19 -3.33 -25.83
N LYS A 243 6.63 -2.16 -25.32
CA LYS A 243 7.48 -2.10 -24.12
C LYS A 243 6.73 -2.59 -22.89
N ALA A 244 5.46 -2.19 -22.75
CA ALA A 244 4.63 -2.63 -21.64
C ALA A 244 4.45 -4.15 -21.62
N ILE A 245 4.11 -4.76 -22.77
CA ILE A 245 4.00 -6.21 -22.94
C ILE A 245 5.34 -6.90 -22.61
N LYS A 246 6.47 -6.38 -23.09
CA LYS A 246 7.79 -6.93 -22.77
C LYS A 246 8.03 -6.96 -21.25
N HIS A 247 7.75 -5.87 -20.55
CA HIS A 247 7.94 -5.81 -19.10
C HIS A 247 6.96 -6.72 -18.34
N TYR A 248 5.70 -6.80 -18.74
CA TYR A 248 4.77 -7.76 -18.14
C TYR A 248 5.23 -9.21 -18.37
N ASN A 249 5.69 -9.57 -19.56
CA ASN A 249 6.20 -10.92 -19.81
C ASN A 249 7.44 -11.25 -18.98
N LEU A 250 8.34 -10.28 -18.76
CA LEU A 250 9.47 -10.45 -17.84
C LEU A 250 8.99 -10.66 -16.39
N ALA A 251 8.03 -9.87 -15.92
CA ALA A 251 7.44 -10.06 -14.60
C ALA A 251 6.79 -11.44 -14.43
N ARG A 252 6.03 -11.89 -15.44
CA ARG A 252 5.41 -13.22 -15.44
C ARG A 252 6.46 -14.32 -15.37
N HIS A 253 7.50 -14.24 -16.20
CA HIS A 253 8.58 -15.22 -16.23
C HIS A 253 9.31 -15.33 -14.87
N LEU A 254 9.62 -14.19 -14.25
CA LEU A 254 10.20 -14.17 -12.90
C LEU A 254 9.23 -14.72 -11.85
N GLY A 255 7.93 -14.42 -11.97
CA GLY A 255 6.88 -14.99 -11.12
C GLY A 255 6.81 -16.52 -11.25
N GLU A 256 6.86 -17.07 -12.47
CA GLU A 256 6.90 -18.51 -12.74
C GLU A 256 8.15 -19.17 -12.15
N LEU A 257 9.33 -18.57 -12.37
CA LEU A 257 10.61 -19.06 -11.84
C LEU A 257 10.59 -19.16 -10.30
N ASN A 258 10.01 -18.16 -9.64
CA ASN A 258 9.92 -18.10 -8.18
C ASN A 258 8.63 -18.74 -7.63
N LYS A 259 7.80 -19.35 -8.49
CA LYS A 259 6.49 -19.92 -8.14
C LYS A 259 5.57 -18.92 -7.39
N SER A 260 5.76 -17.62 -7.63
CA SER A 260 4.99 -16.56 -7.01
C SER A 260 3.68 -16.35 -7.77
N LYS A 261 2.61 -17.01 -7.29
CA LYS A 261 1.26 -16.84 -7.84
C LYS A 261 0.80 -15.39 -7.84
N GLN A 262 1.07 -14.66 -6.75
CA GLN A 262 0.68 -13.25 -6.63
C GLN A 262 1.24 -12.40 -7.78
N VAL A 263 2.52 -12.56 -8.12
CA VAL A 263 3.15 -11.84 -9.25
C VAL A 263 2.53 -12.25 -10.59
N ILE A 264 2.29 -13.55 -10.79
CA ILE A 264 1.68 -14.06 -12.02
C ILE A 264 0.30 -13.46 -12.21
N GLN A 265 -0.53 -13.45 -11.17
CA GLN A 265 -1.91 -12.96 -11.25
C GLN A 265 -1.98 -11.44 -11.42
N LEU A 266 -1.16 -10.69 -10.68
CA LEU A 266 -1.06 -9.25 -10.88
C LEU A 266 -0.60 -8.91 -12.30
N THR A 267 0.27 -9.73 -12.89
CA THR A 267 0.73 -9.57 -14.27
C THR A 267 -0.38 -9.86 -15.28
N ASN A 268 -1.11 -10.97 -15.12
CA ASN A 268 -2.25 -11.31 -15.96
C ASN A 268 -3.33 -10.21 -15.92
N GLN A 269 -3.65 -9.71 -14.73
CA GLN A 269 -4.60 -8.62 -14.59
C GLN A 269 -4.17 -7.37 -15.37
N ASN A 270 -2.88 -7.01 -15.31
CA ASN A 270 -2.36 -5.85 -16.03
C ASN A 270 -2.24 -6.04 -17.55
N LEU A 271 -1.94 -7.26 -18.01
CA LEU A 271 -2.01 -7.65 -19.42
C LEU A 271 -3.44 -7.59 -19.94
N GLY A 272 -4.42 -8.09 -19.17
CA GLY A 272 -5.84 -7.98 -19.49
C GLY A 272 -6.28 -6.53 -19.69
N TYR A 273 -5.90 -5.64 -18.77
CA TYR A 273 -6.12 -4.20 -18.92
C TYR A 273 -5.42 -3.60 -20.14
N LEU A 274 -4.20 -4.04 -20.46
CA LEU A 274 -3.47 -3.57 -21.63
C LEU A 274 -4.21 -3.94 -22.92
N TYR A 275 -4.55 -5.21 -23.12
CA TYR A 275 -5.24 -5.66 -24.32
C TYR A 275 -6.64 -5.04 -24.44
N SER A 276 -7.36 -4.90 -23.33
CA SER A 276 -8.62 -4.15 -23.26
C SER A 276 -8.45 -2.72 -23.79
N SER A 277 -7.39 -2.02 -23.35
CA SER A 277 -7.10 -0.63 -23.75
C SER A 277 -6.70 -0.47 -25.22
N VAL A 278 -6.06 -1.49 -25.81
CA VAL A 278 -5.71 -1.53 -27.24
C VAL A 278 -6.92 -1.94 -28.10
N GLY A 279 -7.94 -2.50 -27.47
CA GLY A 279 -9.18 -2.92 -28.13
C GLY A 279 -9.26 -4.42 -28.40
N ASP A 280 -8.20 -5.19 -28.11
CA ASP A 280 -8.16 -6.64 -28.28
C ASP A 280 -8.85 -7.35 -27.10
N SER A 281 -10.17 -7.47 -27.20
CA SER A 281 -10.98 -8.13 -26.17
C SER A 281 -10.69 -9.63 -26.07
N LYS A 282 -10.20 -10.28 -27.13
CA LYS A 282 -9.93 -11.72 -27.12
C LYS A 282 -8.75 -12.05 -26.22
N GLU A 283 -7.64 -11.32 -26.36
CA GLU A 283 -6.48 -11.49 -25.47
C GLU A 283 -6.78 -10.99 -24.05
N ALA A 284 -7.56 -9.90 -23.91
CA ALA A 284 -7.98 -9.41 -22.60
C ALA A 284 -8.76 -10.48 -21.81
N ILE A 285 -9.73 -11.14 -22.45
CA ILE A 285 -10.53 -12.23 -21.87
C ILE A 285 -9.64 -13.37 -21.39
N LYS A 286 -8.68 -13.83 -22.20
CA LYS A 286 -7.76 -14.91 -21.81
C LYS A 286 -7.04 -14.59 -20.50
N HIS A 287 -6.49 -13.38 -20.39
CA HIS A 287 -5.75 -12.97 -19.20
C HIS A 287 -6.66 -12.78 -17.98
N PHE A 288 -7.89 -12.27 -18.15
CA PHE A 288 -8.82 -12.17 -17.03
C PHE A 288 -9.33 -13.53 -16.55
N ILE A 289 -9.47 -14.52 -17.44
CA ILE A 289 -9.80 -15.91 -17.07
C ILE A 289 -8.75 -16.50 -16.13
N GLU A 290 -7.46 -16.34 -16.45
CA GLU A 290 -6.36 -16.82 -15.59
C GLU A 290 -6.43 -16.26 -14.16
N VAL A 291 -6.92 -15.02 -14.00
CA VAL A 291 -7.10 -14.38 -12.69
C VAL A 291 -8.31 -14.96 -11.95
N VAL A 292 -9.47 -15.07 -12.60
CA VAL A 292 -10.71 -15.46 -11.89
C VAL A 292 -10.74 -16.94 -11.50
N GLU A 293 -10.00 -17.79 -12.20
CA GLU A 293 -9.89 -19.22 -11.92
C GLU A 293 -8.91 -19.57 -10.78
N ASP A 294 -8.10 -18.62 -10.30
CA ASP A 294 -7.27 -18.87 -9.12
C ASP A 294 -8.09 -18.68 -7.83
N GLU A 295 -8.65 -19.78 -7.33
CA GLU A 295 -9.47 -19.79 -6.11
C GLU A 295 -8.72 -19.37 -4.84
N LYS A 296 -7.38 -19.32 -4.88
CA LYS A 296 -6.56 -18.87 -3.75
C LYS A 296 -6.45 -17.35 -3.65
N LEU A 297 -6.86 -16.62 -4.70
CA LEU A 297 -6.88 -15.16 -4.65
C LEU A 297 -7.98 -14.67 -3.72
N GLU A 298 -7.76 -13.49 -3.14
CA GLU A 298 -8.77 -12.84 -2.33
C GLU A 298 -10.03 -12.58 -3.16
N ILE A 299 -11.19 -12.67 -2.50
CA ILE A 299 -12.51 -12.44 -3.10
C ILE A 299 -12.53 -11.14 -3.91
N ASN A 300 -11.88 -10.08 -3.41
CA ASN A 300 -11.85 -8.77 -4.02
C ASN A 300 -11.07 -8.70 -5.34
N GLU A 301 -9.95 -9.41 -5.42
CA GLU A 301 -9.13 -9.50 -6.63
C GLU A 301 -9.87 -10.28 -7.71
N ARG A 302 -10.55 -11.36 -7.30
CA ARG A 302 -11.40 -12.16 -8.18
C ARG A 302 -12.62 -11.38 -8.70
N LEU A 303 -13.29 -10.61 -7.84
CA LEU A 303 -14.39 -9.71 -8.24
C LEU A 303 -13.92 -8.67 -9.27
N LEU A 304 -12.72 -8.12 -9.09
CA LEU A 304 -12.14 -7.20 -10.06
C LEU A 304 -11.88 -7.90 -11.41
N GLY A 305 -11.33 -9.12 -11.39
CA GLY A 305 -11.18 -9.94 -12.60
C GLY A 305 -12.51 -10.19 -13.30
N LEU A 306 -13.54 -10.61 -12.55
CA LEU A 306 -14.87 -10.93 -13.08
C LEU A 306 -15.56 -9.71 -13.70
N THR A 307 -15.53 -8.56 -13.03
CA THR A 307 -16.14 -7.34 -13.56
C THR A 307 -15.48 -6.88 -14.86
N ASN A 308 -14.16 -7.04 -15.01
CA ASN A 308 -13.49 -6.78 -16.28
C ASN A 308 -13.85 -7.83 -17.35
N LEU A 309 -13.95 -9.11 -16.98
CA LEU A 309 -14.32 -10.19 -17.87
C LEU A 309 -15.74 -9.99 -18.44
N ILE A 310 -16.71 -9.62 -17.58
CA ILE A 310 -18.08 -9.27 -17.96
C ILE A 310 -18.07 -8.11 -18.98
N LYS A 311 -17.29 -7.06 -18.71
CA LYS A 311 -17.15 -5.91 -19.61
C LYS A 311 -16.62 -6.31 -20.99
N GLU A 312 -15.60 -7.18 -21.05
CA GLU A 312 -15.03 -7.63 -22.31
C GLU A 312 -16.00 -8.55 -23.08
N TYR A 313 -16.69 -9.47 -22.41
CA TYR A 313 -17.73 -10.30 -23.05
C TYR A 313 -18.90 -9.46 -23.58
N TYR A 314 -19.34 -8.45 -22.82
CA TYR A 314 -20.35 -7.50 -23.26
C TYR A 314 -19.90 -6.73 -24.51
N LYS A 315 -18.64 -6.27 -24.55
CA LYS A 315 -18.07 -5.52 -25.68
C LYS A 315 -18.06 -6.33 -26.97
N ILE A 316 -17.81 -7.64 -26.90
CA ILE A 316 -17.86 -8.54 -28.07
C ILE A 316 -19.25 -9.15 -28.31
N GLN A 317 -20.29 -8.68 -27.61
CA GLN A 317 -21.67 -9.16 -27.70
C GLN A 317 -21.86 -10.65 -27.38
N ASN A 318 -20.94 -11.24 -26.60
CA ASN A 318 -21.08 -12.59 -26.09
C ASN A 318 -21.88 -12.57 -24.78
N PHE A 319 -23.19 -12.35 -24.90
CA PHE A 319 -24.08 -12.16 -23.75
C PHE A 319 -24.27 -13.44 -22.92
N ASP A 320 -24.13 -14.63 -23.52
CA ASP A 320 -24.22 -15.90 -22.79
C ASP A 320 -23.09 -16.02 -21.76
N GLN A 321 -21.84 -15.78 -22.17
CA GLN A 321 -20.71 -15.79 -21.24
C GLN A 321 -20.75 -14.62 -20.26
N ALA A 322 -21.14 -13.42 -20.71
CA ALA A 322 -21.29 -12.28 -19.81
C ALA A 322 -22.31 -12.56 -18.69
N THR A 323 -23.43 -13.21 -19.01
CA THR A 323 -24.46 -13.60 -18.03
C THR A 323 -23.93 -14.65 -17.06
N LYS A 324 -23.18 -15.66 -17.55
CA LYS A 324 -22.54 -16.67 -16.69
C LYS A 324 -21.59 -16.03 -15.69
N GLU A 325 -20.71 -15.13 -16.14
CA GLU A 325 -19.75 -14.46 -15.26
C GLU A 325 -20.42 -13.46 -14.31
N LEU A 326 -21.56 -12.85 -14.71
CA LEU A 326 -22.39 -12.03 -13.83
C LEU A 326 -22.93 -12.82 -12.65
N GLU A 327 -23.46 -14.02 -12.87
CA GLU A 327 -23.97 -14.86 -11.78
C GLU A 327 -22.85 -15.29 -10.83
N ARG A 328 -21.67 -15.62 -11.38
CA ARG A 328 -20.47 -15.90 -10.57
C ARG A 328 -20.07 -14.68 -9.73
N ALA A 329 -20.09 -13.48 -10.32
CA ALA A 329 -19.76 -12.23 -9.63
C ALA A 329 -20.78 -11.89 -8.52
N LYS A 330 -22.08 -12.09 -8.75
CA LYS A 330 -23.13 -11.91 -7.74
C LYS A 330 -22.93 -12.84 -6.55
N HIS A 331 -22.72 -14.13 -6.80
CA HIS A 331 -22.46 -15.11 -5.73
C HIS A 331 -21.21 -14.72 -4.93
N LEU A 332 -20.13 -14.33 -5.60
CA LEU A 332 -18.90 -13.94 -4.93
C LEU A 332 -19.04 -12.63 -4.14
N LEU A 333 -19.85 -11.69 -4.63
CA LEU A 333 -20.15 -10.43 -3.94
C LEU A 333 -20.94 -10.69 -2.64
N GLN A 334 -21.88 -11.63 -2.63
CA GLN A 334 -22.62 -12.04 -1.42
C GLN A 334 -21.71 -12.62 -0.34
N LEU A 335 -20.60 -13.27 -0.73
CA LEU A 335 -19.60 -13.80 0.19
C LEU A 335 -18.60 -12.73 0.67
N SER A 336 -18.54 -11.57 0.02
CA SER A 336 -17.66 -10.48 0.42
C SER A 336 -18.25 -9.71 1.61
N THR A 337 -17.49 -9.59 2.70
CA THR A 337 -17.84 -8.73 3.84
C THR A 337 -17.36 -7.29 3.59
N ASP A 338 -18.09 -6.30 4.12
CA ASP A 338 -17.89 -4.84 4.03
C ASP A 338 -16.53 -4.39 3.47
N ASN A 339 -16.47 -4.26 2.14
CA ASN A 339 -15.31 -3.73 1.43
C ASN A 339 -15.62 -2.34 0.89
N VAL A 340 -14.63 -1.44 0.95
CA VAL A 340 -14.62 -0.12 0.27
C VAL A 340 -15.08 -0.20 -1.19
N ASN A 341 -14.77 -1.30 -1.90
CA ASN A 341 -15.17 -1.52 -3.28
C ASN A 341 -16.43 -2.37 -3.47
N HIS A 342 -17.07 -2.86 -2.41
CA HIS A 342 -18.28 -3.69 -2.50
C HIS A 342 -19.36 -2.99 -3.34
N ARG A 343 -19.68 -1.76 -2.98
CA ARG A 343 -20.69 -0.94 -3.69
C ARG A 343 -20.30 -0.62 -5.13
N LEU A 344 -18.99 -0.49 -5.42
CA LEU A 344 -18.52 -0.32 -6.80
C LEU A 344 -18.83 -1.56 -7.63
N TYR A 345 -18.49 -2.75 -7.13
CA TYR A 345 -18.77 -4.00 -7.83
C TYR A 345 -20.28 -4.25 -7.98
N GLU A 346 -21.06 -3.93 -6.96
CA GLU A 346 -22.52 -3.98 -7.02
C GLU A 346 -23.07 -3.14 -8.17
N TYR A 347 -22.66 -1.87 -8.27
CA TYR A 347 -23.10 -1.00 -9.36
C TYR A 347 -22.68 -1.53 -10.73
N ILE A 348 -21.45 -2.04 -10.87
CA ILE A 348 -20.97 -2.61 -12.13
C ILE A 348 -21.82 -3.82 -12.54
N ILE A 349 -22.06 -4.74 -11.61
CA ILE A 349 -22.84 -5.97 -11.84
C ILE A 349 -24.27 -5.62 -12.26
N HIS A 350 -24.95 -4.74 -11.54
CA HIS A 350 -26.33 -4.33 -11.89
C HIS A 350 -26.38 -3.59 -13.22
N THR A 351 -25.40 -2.72 -13.50
CA THR A 351 -25.30 -2.00 -14.79
C THR A 351 -25.26 -2.98 -15.96
N PHE A 352 -24.39 -3.99 -15.91
CA PHE A 352 -24.32 -4.99 -16.97
C PHE A 352 -25.51 -5.95 -16.98
N SER A 353 -26.07 -6.30 -15.82
CA SER A 353 -27.28 -7.12 -15.74
C SER A 353 -28.46 -6.46 -16.46
N TYR A 354 -28.69 -5.16 -16.25
CA TYR A 354 -29.76 -4.42 -16.94
C TYR A 354 -29.44 -4.20 -18.41
N ALA A 355 -28.18 -3.92 -18.75
CA ALA A 355 -27.76 -3.72 -20.14
C ALA A 355 -27.92 -4.98 -21.00
N ILE A 356 -27.66 -6.18 -20.45
CA ILE A 356 -27.81 -7.46 -21.15
C ILE A 356 -29.26 -7.89 -21.27
N SER A 357 -30.06 -7.68 -20.21
CA SER A 357 -31.50 -8.02 -20.20
C SER A 357 -32.39 -6.97 -20.87
N GLU A 358 -31.80 -5.95 -21.49
CA GLU A 358 -32.48 -4.84 -22.16
C GLU A 358 -33.48 -4.07 -21.26
N GLN A 359 -33.23 -4.05 -19.95
CA GLN A 359 -34.01 -3.29 -18.96
C GLN A 359 -33.62 -1.81 -18.97
N HIS A 360 -34.06 -1.08 -20.00
CA HIS A 360 -33.60 0.28 -20.31
C HIS A 360 -33.90 1.31 -19.21
N GLU A 361 -35.06 1.24 -18.56
CA GLU A 361 -35.44 2.17 -17.50
C GLU A 361 -34.57 1.97 -16.25
N GLN A 362 -34.42 0.72 -15.79
CA GLN A 362 -33.60 0.35 -14.65
C GLN A 362 -32.13 0.68 -14.89
N PHE A 363 -31.60 0.36 -16.08
CA PHE A 363 -30.25 0.75 -16.49
C PHE A 363 -30.06 2.26 -16.39
N THR A 364 -30.99 3.04 -16.97
CA THR A 364 -30.86 4.50 -17.01
C THR A 364 -30.93 5.11 -15.61
N SER A 365 -31.92 4.72 -14.80
CA SER A 365 -32.07 5.22 -13.43
C SER A 365 -30.83 4.89 -12.59
N LEU A 366 -30.40 3.63 -12.56
CA LEU A 366 -29.21 3.21 -11.81
C LEU A 366 -27.96 4.00 -12.21
N VAL A 367 -27.63 4.03 -13.51
CA VAL A 367 -26.38 4.64 -13.95
C VAL A 367 -26.40 6.15 -13.75
N MET A 368 -27.51 6.80 -14.10
CA MET A 368 -27.64 8.25 -14.05
C MET A 368 -27.75 8.80 -12.63
N GLU A 369 -28.60 8.19 -11.79
CA GLU A 369 -29.03 8.77 -10.52
C GLU A 369 -28.16 8.29 -9.36
N GLU A 370 -27.55 7.11 -9.49
CA GLU A 370 -26.74 6.51 -8.43
C GLU A 370 -25.28 6.34 -8.82
N PHE A 371 -24.99 5.64 -9.91
CA PHE A 371 -23.64 5.16 -10.18
C PHE A 371 -22.69 6.29 -10.60
N LEU A 372 -23.06 7.14 -11.55
CA LEU A 372 -22.20 8.26 -11.96
C LEU A 372 -21.95 9.27 -10.81
N PRO A 373 -22.96 9.67 -10.01
CA PRO A 373 -22.73 10.48 -8.81
C PRO A 373 -21.79 9.82 -7.79
N TYR A 374 -21.92 8.51 -7.58
CA TYR A 374 -21.02 7.74 -6.72
C TYR A 374 -19.56 7.81 -7.22
N LEU A 375 -19.34 7.61 -8.53
CA LEU A 375 -18.01 7.68 -9.15
C LEU A 375 -17.41 9.09 -9.06
N GLN A 376 -18.21 10.13 -9.28
CA GLN A 376 -17.79 11.53 -9.12
C GLN A 376 -17.35 11.82 -7.68
N LYS A 377 -18.13 11.41 -6.69
CA LYS A 377 -17.78 11.59 -5.27
C LYS A 377 -16.47 10.88 -4.90
N ARG A 378 -16.23 9.69 -5.47
CA ARG A 378 -14.99 8.92 -5.26
C ARG A 378 -13.81 9.40 -6.11
N LYS A 379 -14.01 10.35 -7.03
CA LYS A 379 -13.01 10.76 -8.04
C LYS A 379 -12.47 9.59 -8.86
N ASP A 380 -13.32 8.59 -9.13
CA ASP A 380 -12.98 7.46 -10.00
C ASP A 380 -13.22 7.85 -11.47
N TYR A 381 -12.32 8.68 -11.97
CA TYR A 381 -12.41 9.25 -13.31
C TYR A 381 -12.38 8.17 -14.41
N GLY A 382 -11.68 7.06 -14.18
CA GLY A 382 -11.56 5.96 -15.14
C GLY A 382 -12.91 5.31 -15.41
N ASN A 383 -13.61 4.90 -14.34
CA ASN A 383 -14.95 4.33 -14.47
C ASN A 383 -15.97 5.40 -14.89
N LEU A 384 -15.84 6.64 -14.43
CA LEU A 384 -16.74 7.73 -14.82
C LEU A 384 -16.76 7.94 -16.34
N ILE A 385 -15.60 7.91 -17.00
CA ILE A 385 -15.49 7.98 -18.47
C ILE A 385 -16.17 6.77 -19.14
N VAL A 386 -15.92 5.57 -18.64
CA VAL A 386 -16.46 4.32 -19.24
C VAL A 386 -17.98 4.31 -19.18
N TYR A 387 -18.56 4.54 -17.99
CA TYR A 387 -20.00 4.44 -17.79
C TYR A 387 -20.77 5.65 -18.34
N SER A 388 -20.16 6.85 -18.38
CA SER A 388 -20.73 7.99 -19.11
C SER A 388 -20.85 7.69 -20.60
N ASN A 389 -19.82 7.10 -21.22
CA ASN A 389 -19.88 6.69 -22.62
C ASN A 389 -20.91 5.58 -22.87
N MET A 390 -21.03 4.62 -21.95
CA MET A 390 -22.02 3.54 -22.04
C MET A 390 -23.45 4.10 -22.01
N LEU A 391 -23.74 5.02 -21.08
CA LEU A 391 -25.03 5.70 -20.98
C LEU A 391 -25.32 6.59 -22.19
N ALA A 392 -24.31 7.30 -22.70
CA ALA A 392 -24.44 8.13 -23.90
C ALA A 392 -24.82 7.31 -25.15
N LYS A 393 -24.15 6.16 -25.36
CA LYS A 393 -24.47 5.21 -26.43
C LYS A 393 -25.87 4.61 -26.29
N HIS A 394 -26.30 4.34 -25.05
CA HIS A 394 -27.65 3.87 -24.79
C HIS A 394 -28.69 4.91 -25.23
N PHE A 395 -28.53 6.18 -24.83
CA PHE A 395 -29.43 7.26 -25.23
C PHE A 395 -29.45 7.51 -26.74
N GLU A 396 -28.31 7.35 -27.41
CA GLU A 396 -28.21 7.42 -28.86
C GLU A 396 -29.06 6.32 -29.53
N LYS A 397 -28.96 5.07 -29.06
CA LYS A 397 -29.73 3.92 -29.57
C LYS A 397 -31.24 4.13 -29.43
N VAL A 398 -31.71 4.78 -28.35
CA VAL A 398 -33.14 5.06 -28.11
C VAL A 398 -33.61 6.41 -28.68
N GLY A 399 -32.77 7.13 -29.44
CA GLY A 399 -33.13 8.40 -30.09
C GLY A 399 -33.14 9.64 -29.20
N ARG A 400 -32.66 9.53 -27.95
CA ARG A 400 -32.54 10.66 -27.00
C ARG A 400 -31.21 11.40 -27.16
N TYR A 401 -31.00 11.99 -28.34
CA TYR A 401 -29.71 12.60 -28.70
C TYR A 401 -29.22 13.72 -27.77
N LYS A 402 -30.14 14.52 -27.19
CA LYS A 402 -29.77 15.58 -26.24
C LYS A 402 -29.13 15.00 -24.96
N ASP A 403 -29.70 13.91 -24.44
CA ASP A 403 -29.15 13.22 -23.28
C ASP A 403 -27.84 12.50 -23.62
N SER A 404 -27.77 11.88 -24.80
CA SER A 404 -26.53 11.28 -25.30
C SER A 404 -25.37 12.27 -25.32
N VAL A 405 -25.56 13.46 -25.92
CA VAL A 405 -24.55 14.52 -25.97
C VAL A 405 -24.14 15.00 -24.57
N LYS A 406 -25.08 15.10 -23.62
CA LYS A 406 -24.79 15.46 -22.22
C LYS A 406 -23.77 14.49 -21.60
N TYR A 407 -23.94 13.19 -21.77
CA TYR A 407 -23.05 12.19 -21.17
C TYR A 407 -21.74 11.99 -21.95
N TYR A 408 -21.73 12.17 -23.28
CA TYR A 408 -20.47 12.29 -24.03
C TYR A 408 -19.66 13.50 -23.59
N LYS A 409 -20.30 14.65 -23.34
CA LYS A 409 -19.64 15.85 -22.81
C LYS A 409 -19.07 15.61 -21.41
N LEU A 410 -19.82 14.92 -20.53
CA LEU A 410 -19.32 14.51 -19.22
C LEU A 410 -18.08 13.63 -19.33
N ALA A 411 -18.10 12.63 -20.21
CA ALA A 411 -16.94 11.77 -20.45
C ALA A 411 -15.72 12.56 -20.95
N ASN A 412 -15.92 13.50 -21.88
CA ASN A 412 -14.85 14.33 -22.42
C ASN A 412 -14.24 15.28 -21.37
N LEU A 413 -15.08 15.98 -20.60
CA LEU A 413 -14.62 16.84 -19.50
C LEU A 413 -13.84 16.04 -18.45
N THR A 414 -14.32 14.84 -18.11
CA THR A 414 -13.62 13.94 -17.19
C THR A 414 -12.26 13.50 -17.76
N TYR A 415 -12.18 13.27 -19.09
CA TYR A 415 -10.92 12.94 -19.74
C TYR A 415 -9.91 14.10 -19.68
N GLU A 416 -10.35 15.34 -19.87
CA GLU A 416 -9.51 16.54 -19.74
C GLU A 416 -8.97 16.68 -18.31
N GLU A 417 -9.78 16.41 -17.27
CA GLU A 417 -9.30 16.38 -15.89
C GLU A 417 -8.20 15.32 -15.69
N VAL A 418 -8.35 14.13 -16.27
CA VAL A 418 -7.37 13.03 -16.15
C VAL A 418 -6.06 13.33 -16.87
N VAL A 419 -6.08 14.07 -17.97
CA VAL A 419 -4.87 14.44 -18.73
C VAL A 419 -4.09 15.56 -18.02
N ASN A 420 -4.78 16.40 -17.25
CA ASN A 420 -4.18 17.50 -16.51
C ASN A 420 -3.68 17.12 -15.10
N ILE A 421 -3.89 15.86 -14.68
CA ILE A 421 -3.35 15.25 -13.45
C ILE A 421 -2.13 14.40 -13.81
#